data_AF-A0A9D9DRN1-F1
#
_entry.id   AF-A0A9D9DRN1-F1
#
_cell.length_a   1.000
_cell.length_b   1.000
_cell.length_c   1.000
_cell.angle_alpha   90.00
_cell.angle_beta   90.00
_cell.angle_gamma   90.00
#
_symmetry.space_group_name_H-M   'P 1'
#
loop_
_entity.id
_entity.type
_entity.pdbx_description
1 polymer ?
#
loop_
_entity_poly.entity_id
_entity_poly.type
_entity_poly.pdbx_seq_one_letter_code
_entity_poly.pdbx_strand_id
1 'polypeptide(L)'
;MVEHWFLREPAFFSMYCTHQLTSNPRMSIPIRVGKGRIEYMPEIIQTLSDAEFEETVGVEMLRLFLKHPYERKPAHCPGIRMIAASDMALWSAYKFSYIHLIAPDTCNLPSGKHYEWYLEHLSMKTSPFSKEEQESRLGQNAEERPEDTAEECRKTAGQNGASAASPHAPERIPKSYRNADEQTALWEEDEEMQERISEIIQSVKDWGSLSGKMAETILAADRVRIDYRQILNSFKASILSSRRCLTRMKPSRRYGYQQMGQRHSFSTGLLIAIDTSGSISSTALCKFYGIVNHFFQYGIEHMDVIQFDAAVQGEPVSLRKARKEIKACGRGGTNFQPVIDFAAQRQNRYDGLLILTDGHAPIPILPQGFHLRIAWVCESREAFLKHKGWMQSLGKACYMNL
;
A
#
# COMPACT_ATOMS: atom_id res chain seq x y z
N MET A 1 -14.26 -30.17 -12.23
CA MET A 1 -14.49 -28.75 -11.87
C MET A 1 -13.46 -27.81 -12.47
N VAL A 2 -12.15 -28.01 -12.33
CA VAL A 2 -11.12 -27.18 -13.01
C VAL A 2 -11.34 -27.15 -14.54
N GLU A 3 -11.73 -28.27 -15.14
CA GLU A 3 -12.15 -28.38 -16.54
C GLU A 3 -13.45 -27.61 -16.87
N HIS A 4 -14.31 -27.34 -15.88
CA HIS A 4 -15.54 -26.56 -16.05
C HIS A 4 -15.25 -25.05 -15.99
N TRP A 5 -14.32 -24.64 -15.13
CA TRP A 5 -13.79 -23.27 -15.07
C TRP A 5 -13.02 -22.89 -16.33
N PHE A 6 -12.31 -23.82 -16.96
CA PHE A 6 -11.64 -23.60 -18.25
C PHE A 6 -12.58 -22.99 -19.31
N LEU A 7 -13.87 -23.33 -19.28
CA LEU A 7 -14.85 -22.88 -20.27
C LEU A 7 -15.71 -21.69 -19.80
N ARG A 8 -15.96 -21.53 -18.49
CA ARG A 8 -16.83 -20.48 -17.95
C ARG A 8 -16.08 -19.28 -17.38
N GLU A 9 -14.92 -19.51 -16.79
CA GLU A 9 -14.13 -18.51 -16.05
C GLU A 9 -12.66 -18.54 -16.51
N PRO A 10 -12.38 -18.13 -17.77
CA PRO A 10 -11.04 -18.24 -18.33
C PRO A 10 -9.99 -17.47 -17.50
N ALA A 11 -10.36 -16.31 -16.94
CA ALA A 11 -9.49 -15.53 -16.06
C ALA A 11 -9.10 -16.32 -14.79
N PHE A 12 -10.09 -16.87 -14.08
CA PHE A 12 -9.83 -17.66 -12.86
C PHE A 12 -8.99 -18.89 -13.16
N PHE A 13 -9.25 -19.56 -14.28
CA PHE A 13 -8.45 -20.70 -14.71
C PHE A 13 -6.98 -20.31 -14.97
N SER A 14 -6.74 -19.23 -15.72
CA SER A 14 -5.37 -18.73 -15.94
C SER A 14 -4.66 -18.40 -14.64
N MET A 15 -5.35 -17.76 -13.68
CA MET A 15 -4.79 -17.47 -12.36
C MET A 15 -4.46 -18.75 -11.59
N TYR A 16 -5.39 -19.69 -11.55
CA TYR A 16 -5.23 -20.98 -10.89
C TYR A 16 -4.00 -21.74 -11.41
N CYS A 17 -3.77 -21.74 -12.73
CA CYS A 17 -2.63 -22.42 -13.35
C CYS A 17 -1.26 -21.83 -12.98
N THR A 18 -1.20 -20.64 -12.39
CA THR A 18 0.10 -20.05 -11.99
C THR A 18 0.58 -20.49 -10.62
N HIS A 19 -0.25 -21.20 -9.87
CA HIS A 19 0.05 -21.65 -8.53
C HIS A 19 0.11 -23.18 -8.47
N GLN A 20 1.05 -23.70 -7.69
CA GLN A 20 1.15 -25.13 -7.44
C GLN A 20 0.05 -25.59 -6.47
N LEU A 21 -0.77 -26.55 -6.90
CA LEU A 21 -1.78 -27.14 -6.02
C LEU A 21 -1.12 -28.12 -5.02
N THR A 22 -1.32 -27.91 -3.72
CA THR A 22 -0.69 -28.68 -2.65
C THR A 22 -1.71 -29.15 -1.60
N SER A 23 -1.78 -30.45 -1.35
CA SER A 23 -2.63 -30.98 -0.27
C SER A 23 -1.97 -30.77 1.09
N ASN A 24 -2.72 -30.27 2.07
CA ASN A 24 -2.24 -30.07 3.43
C ASN A 24 -3.30 -30.53 4.45
N PRO A 25 -3.20 -31.79 4.95
CA PRO A 25 -4.16 -32.37 5.88
C PRO A 25 -4.11 -31.76 7.31
N ARG A 26 -3.19 -30.83 7.58
CA ARG A 26 -3.04 -30.19 8.90
C ARG A 26 -3.81 -28.88 9.02
N MET A 27 -4.42 -28.42 7.93
CA MET A 27 -5.13 -27.15 7.90
C MET A 27 -6.51 -27.24 8.54
N SER A 28 -6.94 -26.17 9.22
CA SER A 28 -8.30 -26.05 9.75
C SER A 28 -9.26 -25.25 8.85
N ILE A 29 -8.80 -24.89 7.66
CA ILE A 29 -9.50 -24.08 6.66
C ILE A 29 -9.50 -24.81 5.30
N PRO A 30 -10.51 -24.58 4.43
CA PRO A 30 -10.64 -25.32 3.17
C PRO A 30 -9.48 -25.05 2.21
N ILE A 31 -9.15 -23.78 1.97
CA ILE A 31 -8.16 -23.33 1.00
C ILE A 31 -7.45 -22.08 1.53
N ARG A 32 -6.14 -21.98 1.24
CA ARG A 32 -5.37 -20.73 1.36
C ARG A 32 -4.39 -20.58 0.21
N VAL A 33 -4.00 -19.35 -0.08
CA VAL A 33 -3.06 -19.01 -1.16
C VAL A 33 -1.87 -18.19 -0.65
N GLY A 34 -0.76 -18.31 -1.37
CA GLY A 34 0.48 -17.57 -1.12
C GLY A 34 1.70 -18.42 -1.44
N LYS A 35 2.89 -17.82 -1.45
CA LYS A 35 4.17 -18.50 -1.79
C LYS A 35 4.12 -19.36 -3.07
N GLY A 36 3.43 -18.87 -4.11
CA GLY A 36 3.31 -19.56 -5.40
C GLY A 36 2.47 -20.84 -5.36
N ARG A 37 1.67 -21.07 -4.31
CA ARG A 37 0.87 -22.29 -4.15
C ARG A 37 -0.55 -22.03 -3.66
N ILE A 38 -1.43 -22.97 -3.98
CA ILE A 38 -2.79 -23.09 -3.44
C ILE A 38 -2.76 -24.32 -2.54
N GLU A 39 -2.81 -24.10 -1.23
CA GLU A 39 -2.91 -25.19 -0.25
C GLU A 39 -4.36 -25.48 0.07
N TYR A 40 -4.71 -26.76 0.16
CA TYR A 40 -6.08 -27.20 0.36
C TYR A 40 -6.18 -28.35 1.35
N MET A 41 -7.28 -28.39 2.12
CA MET A 41 -7.58 -29.44 3.09
C MET A 41 -8.55 -30.48 2.48
N PRO A 42 -8.09 -31.70 2.15
CA PRO A 42 -8.90 -32.66 1.39
C PRO A 42 -10.23 -33.03 2.05
N GLU A 43 -10.22 -33.24 3.37
CA GLU A 43 -11.42 -33.66 4.09
C GLU A 43 -12.48 -32.56 4.15
N ILE A 44 -12.07 -31.31 4.33
CA ILE A 44 -12.99 -30.17 4.34
C ILE A 44 -13.56 -29.96 2.93
N ILE A 45 -12.73 -30.06 1.89
CA ILE A 45 -13.22 -29.87 0.51
C ILE A 45 -14.26 -30.92 0.12
N GLN A 46 -14.11 -32.16 0.57
CA GLN A 46 -15.09 -33.21 0.30
C GLN A 46 -16.45 -32.99 0.98
N THR A 47 -16.52 -32.15 2.01
CA THR A 47 -17.79 -31.84 2.68
C THR A 47 -18.50 -30.64 2.09
N LEU A 48 -17.84 -29.85 1.25
CA LEU A 48 -18.43 -28.70 0.58
C LEU A 48 -19.29 -29.15 -0.61
N SER A 49 -20.42 -28.48 -0.81
CA SER A 49 -21.15 -28.54 -2.07
C SER A 49 -20.34 -27.91 -3.21
N ASP A 50 -20.66 -28.26 -4.46
CA ASP A 50 -19.99 -27.69 -5.64
C ASP A 50 -20.04 -26.15 -5.64
N ALA A 51 -21.16 -25.56 -5.23
CA ALA A 51 -21.34 -24.12 -5.18
C ALA A 51 -20.51 -23.44 -4.07
N GLU A 52 -20.44 -24.06 -2.87
CA GLU A 52 -19.61 -23.56 -1.77
C GLU A 52 -18.11 -23.64 -2.11
N PHE A 53 -17.71 -24.75 -2.75
CA PHE A 53 -16.34 -24.93 -3.20
C PHE A 53 -15.96 -23.91 -4.29
N GLU A 54 -16.81 -23.73 -5.30
CA GLU A 54 -16.61 -22.76 -6.37
C GLU A 54 -16.45 -21.35 -5.83
N GLU A 55 -17.31 -20.94 -4.88
CA GLU A 55 -17.23 -19.64 -4.25
C GLU A 55 -15.95 -19.49 -3.40
N THR A 56 -15.53 -20.55 -2.69
CA THR A 56 -14.29 -20.57 -1.88
C THR A 56 -13.05 -20.37 -2.75
N VAL A 57 -12.95 -21.09 -3.86
CA VAL A 57 -11.83 -20.93 -4.80
C VAL A 57 -11.91 -19.54 -5.44
N GLY A 58 -13.11 -19.07 -5.81
CA GLY A 58 -13.33 -17.77 -6.44
C GLY A 58 -12.86 -16.59 -5.59
N VAL A 59 -13.14 -16.61 -4.28
CA VAL A 59 -12.61 -15.61 -3.33
C VAL A 59 -11.09 -15.57 -3.36
N GLU A 60 -10.45 -16.74 -3.31
CA GLU A 60 -8.99 -16.81 -3.29
C GLU A 60 -8.38 -16.39 -4.65
N MET A 61 -9.02 -16.72 -5.78
CA MET A 61 -8.61 -16.20 -7.10
C MET A 61 -8.70 -14.68 -7.16
N LEU A 62 -9.76 -14.08 -6.63
CA LEU A 62 -9.90 -12.63 -6.54
C LEU A 62 -8.82 -12.00 -5.66
N ARG A 63 -8.45 -12.63 -4.53
CA ARG A 63 -7.31 -12.17 -3.72
C ARG A 63 -6.01 -12.20 -4.50
N LEU A 64 -5.79 -13.23 -5.32
CA LEU A 64 -4.61 -13.35 -6.19
C LEU A 64 -4.61 -12.26 -7.27
N PHE A 65 -5.73 -12.01 -7.93
CA PHE A 65 -5.87 -10.91 -8.91
C PHE A 65 -5.56 -9.55 -8.32
N LEU A 66 -5.98 -9.30 -7.08
CA LEU A 66 -5.65 -8.08 -6.34
C LEU A 66 -4.27 -8.15 -5.65
N LYS A 67 -3.54 -9.25 -5.82
CA LYS A 67 -2.17 -9.46 -5.32
C LYS A 67 -2.01 -9.37 -3.80
N HIS A 68 -3.09 -9.34 -3.02
CA HIS A 68 -3.06 -9.19 -1.56
C HIS A 68 -2.13 -10.18 -0.83
N PRO A 69 -2.05 -11.48 -1.22
CA PRO A 69 -1.15 -12.43 -0.58
C PRO A 69 0.35 -12.13 -0.80
N TYR A 70 0.66 -11.40 -1.87
CA TYR A 70 2.03 -11.10 -2.27
C TYR A 70 2.43 -9.67 -1.98
N GLU A 71 1.51 -8.84 -1.50
CA GLU A 71 1.80 -7.46 -1.13
C GLU A 71 2.59 -7.37 0.16
N ARG A 72 3.30 -6.25 0.31
CA ARG A 72 4.09 -5.98 1.48
C ARG A 72 3.25 -6.04 2.76
N LYS A 73 3.65 -6.91 3.67
CA LYS A 73 3.07 -6.99 5.01
C LYS A 73 3.55 -5.82 5.89
N PRO A 74 2.65 -4.98 6.44
CA PRO A 74 3.06 -3.98 7.42
C PRO A 74 3.66 -4.65 8.67
N ALA A 75 4.69 -4.04 9.26
CA ALA A 75 5.36 -4.60 10.42
C ALA A 75 4.37 -4.82 11.57
N HIS A 76 4.44 -6.00 12.21
CA HIS A 76 3.56 -6.40 13.31
C HIS A 76 2.05 -6.36 12.96
N CYS A 77 1.69 -6.55 11.69
CA CYS A 77 0.29 -6.67 11.29
C CYS A 77 -0.27 -8.06 11.59
N PRO A 78 -1.33 -8.16 12.42
CA PRO A 78 -1.95 -9.45 12.72
C PRO A 78 -2.73 -9.96 11.50
N GLY A 79 -2.80 -11.28 11.31
CA GLY A 79 -3.42 -11.90 10.15
C GLY A 79 -4.90 -11.53 9.99
N ILE A 80 -5.60 -11.39 11.13
CA ILE A 80 -7.00 -10.93 11.16
C ILE A 80 -7.20 -9.57 10.47
N ARG A 81 -6.28 -8.63 10.64
CA ARG A 81 -6.39 -7.31 10.01
C ARG A 81 -6.13 -7.40 8.51
N MET A 82 -5.18 -8.24 8.10
CA MET A 82 -4.88 -8.47 6.68
C MET A 82 -6.06 -9.10 5.95
N ILE A 83 -6.63 -10.17 6.51
CA ILE A 83 -7.75 -10.85 5.87
C ILE A 83 -9.01 -9.95 5.87
N ALA A 84 -9.29 -9.22 6.95
CA ALA A 84 -10.43 -8.30 7.01
C ALA A 84 -10.29 -7.14 6.01
N ALA A 85 -9.09 -6.54 5.89
CA ALA A 85 -8.83 -5.51 4.89
C ALA A 85 -9.04 -6.03 3.46
N SER A 86 -8.57 -7.26 3.20
CA SER A 86 -8.71 -7.93 1.91
C SER A 86 -10.19 -8.22 1.61
N ASP A 87 -10.95 -8.70 2.60
CA ASP A 87 -12.38 -8.96 2.48
C ASP A 87 -13.19 -7.68 2.23
N MET A 88 -12.83 -6.57 2.88
CA MET A 88 -13.47 -5.27 2.67
C MET A 88 -13.19 -4.71 1.27
N ALA A 89 -12.02 -4.97 0.70
CA ALA A 89 -11.72 -4.64 -0.69
C ALA A 89 -12.55 -5.51 -1.66
N LEU A 90 -12.75 -6.78 -1.32
CA LEU A 90 -13.55 -7.73 -2.11
C LEU A 90 -15.07 -7.60 -1.93
N TRP A 91 -15.54 -7.02 -0.81
CA TRP A 91 -16.96 -6.98 -0.43
C TRP A 91 -17.85 -6.41 -1.53
N SER A 92 -17.39 -5.35 -2.20
CA SER A 92 -18.17 -4.67 -3.23
C SER A 92 -18.18 -5.38 -4.59
N ALA A 93 -17.41 -6.46 -4.73
CA ALA A 93 -17.07 -7.03 -6.02
C ALA A 93 -17.89 -8.26 -6.42
N TYR A 94 -18.40 -9.00 -5.44
CA TYR A 94 -19.10 -10.27 -5.70
C TYR A 94 -20.26 -10.44 -4.72
N LYS A 95 -21.39 -10.94 -5.22
CA LYS A 95 -22.52 -11.33 -4.37
C LYS A 95 -22.29 -12.77 -3.93
N PHE A 96 -21.58 -12.90 -2.83
CA PHE A 96 -21.34 -14.18 -2.19
C PHE A 96 -22.65 -14.72 -1.60
N SER A 97 -23.00 -15.95 -1.98
CA SER A 97 -24.21 -16.63 -1.49
C SER A 97 -23.90 -17.55 -0.32
N TYR A 98 -22.66 -18.02 -0.22
CA TYR A 98 -22.23 -19.02 0.75
C TYR A 98 -21.15 -18.49 1.71
N ILE A 99 -20.36 -17.49 1.30
CA ILE A 99 -19.27 -16.90 2.05
C ILE A 99 -19.66 -15.49 2.53
N HIS A 100 -19.53 -15.25 3.84
CA HIS A 100 -19.79 -13.94 4.40
C HIS A 100 -18.48 -13.19 4.67
N LEU A 101 -18.07 -12.38 3.69
CA LEU A 101 -16.99 -11.40 3.87
C LEU A 101 -17.43 -10.28 4.83
N ILE A 102 -16.50 -9.72 5.62
CA ILE A 102 -16.80 -8.52 6.42
C ILE A 102 -17.04 -7.33 5.49
N ALA A 103 -18.23 -6.74 5.60
CA ALA A 103 -18.55 -5.46 4.99
C ALA A 103 -17.81 -4.30 5.69
N PRO A 104 -17.33 -3.28 4.95
CA PRO A 104 -16.74 -2.06 5.53
C PRO A 104 -17.65 -1.37 6.54
N ASP A 105 -18.97 -1.35 6.25
CA ASP A 105 -19.98 -0.71 7.09
C ASP A 105 -20.05 -1.34 8.49
N THR A 106 -19.74 -2.64 8.63
CA THR A 106 -19.69 -3.35 9.92
C THR A 106 -18.64 -2.77 10.87
N CYS A 107 -17.59 -2.14 10.32
CA CYS A 107 -16.52 -1.50 11.08
C CYS A 107 -16.60 0.04 11.01
N ASN A 108 -17.74 0.61 10.61
CA ASN A 108 -17.91 2.06 10.37
C ASN A 108 -16.92 2.65 9.36
N LEU A 109 -16.52 1.86 8.35
CA LEU A 109 -15.59 2.29 7.31
C LEU A 109 -16.33 2.50 5.97
N PRO A 110 -15.89 3.47 5.14
CA PRO A 110 -16.49 3.71 3.84
C PRO A 110 -16.20 2.57 2.87
N SER A 111 -17.21 2.17 2.10
CA SER A 111 -17.09 1.22 1.01
C SER A 111 -16.27 1.75 -0.18
N GLY A 112 -15.69 0.84 -0.97
CA GLY A 112 -14.97 1.16 -2.22
C GLY A 112 -13.56 1.73 -2.02
N LYS A 113 -12.94 1.51 -0.86
CA LYS A 113 -11.51 1.79 -0.64
C LYS A 113 -10.66 0.60 -1.06
N HIS A 114 -9.37 0.85 -1.26
CA HIS A 114 -8.39 -0.19 -1.60
C HIS A 114 -7.82 -0.85 -0.33
N TYR A 115 -7.17 -1.99 -0.50
CA TYR A 115 -6.64 -2.81 0.58
C TYR A 115 -5.72 -2.06 1.56
N GLU A 116 -4.73 -1.31 1.06
CA GLU A 116 -3.82 -0.53 1.92
C GLU A 116 -4.56 0.47 2.81
N TRP A 117 -5.57 1.15 2.26
CA TRP A 117 -6.40 2.09 3.01
C TRP A 117 -7.10 1.39 4.18
N TYR A 118 -7.70 0.22 3.95
CA TYR A 118 -8.34 -0.53 5.03
C TYR A 118 -7.33 -1.04 6.06
N LEU A 119 -6.14 -1.49 5.65
CA LEU A 119 -5.07 -1.88 6.58
C LEU A 119 -4.69 -0.76 7.56
N GLU A 120 -4.65 0.49 7.08
CA GLU A 120 -4.32 1.67 7.88
C GLU A 120 -5.45 2.09 8.83
N HIS A 121 -6.70 1.96 8.39
CA HIS A 121 -7.86 2.48 9.12
C HIS A 121 -8.56 1.43 9.99
N LEU A 122 -8.18 0.16 9.89
CA LEU A 122 -8.68 -0.92 10.74
C LEU A 122 -7.96 -0.96 12.09
N SER A 123 -8.69 -0.62 13.15
CA SER A 123 -8.26 -0.77 14.53
C SER A 123 -8.64 -2.13 15.14
N MET A 124 -8.31 -3.23 14.47
CA MET A 124 -8.47 -4.56 15.07
C MET A 124 -7.28 -4.86 15.99
N LYS A 125 -7.43 -4.61 17.28
CA LYS A 125 -6.47 -5.09 18.28
C LYS A 125 -6.71 -6.58 18.49
N THR A 126 -5.74 -7.41 18.14
CA THR A 126 -5.66 -8.75 18.73
C THR A 126 -5.47 -8.56 20.23
N SER A 127 -6.43 -9.05 21.03
CA SER A 127 -6.13 -9.30 22.44
C SER A 127 -4.91 -10.23 22.45
N PRO A 128 -3.78 -9.88 23.10
CA PRO A 128 -2.78 -10.89 23.38
C PRO A 128 -3.47 -11.92 24.27
N PHE A 129 -3.65 -13.13 23.76
CA PHE A 129 -4.01 -14.27 24.60
C PHE A 129 -2.98 -14.32 25.74
N SER A 130 -3.50 -14.35 26.96
CA SER A 130 -2.77 -14.51 28.20
C SER A 130 -1.72 -15.61 28.04
N LYS A 131 -0.47 -15.27 28.36
CA LYS A 131 0.66 -16.20 28.46
C LYS A 131 0.45 -17.30 29.52
N GLU A 132 -0.66 -17.28 30.26
CA GLU A 132 -0.94 -18.15 31.40
C GLU A 132 -1.47 -19.54 31.00
N GLU A 133 -1.94 -19.76 29.76
CA GLU A 133 -2.48 -21.08 29.34
C GLU A 133 -1.47 -21.97 28.59
N GLN A 134 -0.25 -21.49 28.31
CA GLN A 134 0.83 -22.31 27.71
C GLN A 134 1.75 -22.96 28.75
N GLU A 135 1.79 -22.46 29.98
CA GLU A 135 2.58 -23.10 31.06
C GLU A 135 1.85 -24.27 31.73
N SER A 136 0.54 -24.44 31.50
CA SER A 136 -0.23 -25.55 32.08
C SER A 136 -0.15 -26.88 31.30
N ARG A 137 0.69 -26.98 30.26
CA ARG A 137 0.92 -28.22 29.49
C ARG A 137 2.31 -28.84 29.62
N LEU A 138 3.20 -28.25 30.43
CA LEU A 138 4.51 -28.81 30.77
C LEU A 138 4.66 -28.88 32.30
N GLY A 139 4.00 -29.86 32.91
CA GLY A 139 4.08 -30.04 34.37
C GLY A 139 3.14 -31.11 34.91
N GLN A 140 3.13 -32.30 34.32
CA GLN A 140 2.55 -33.49 34.97
C GLN A 140 3.54 -34.64 34.87
N ASN A 141 4.37 -34.76 35.89
CA ASN A 141 4.99 -36.00 36.38
C ASN A 141 5.71 -35.69 37.70
N ALA A 142 5.04 -35.91 38.83
CA ALA A 142 5.60 -36.42 40.08
C ALA A 142 4.47 -36.56 41.11
N GLU A 143 4.38 -37.76 41.69
CA GLU A 143 3.44 -38.18 42.72
C GLU A 143 3.78 -37.58 44.10
N GLU A 144 2.72 -37.39 44.91
CA GLU A 144 2.54 -37.82 46.33
C GLU A 144 1.81 -36.78 47.21
N ARG A 145 0.91 -37.31 48.05
CA ARG A 145 -0.09 -36.73 48.98
C ARG A 145 0.52 -36.49 50.39
N PRO A 146 -0.22 -35.98 51.41
CA PRO A 146 -1.28 -34.95 51.46
C PRO A 146 -1.20 -34.00 52.70
N GLU A 147 -2.23 -33.15 52.85
CA GLU A 147 -2.78 -32.50 54.08
C GLU A 147 -2.07 -31.27 54.67
N ASP A 148 -2.73 -30.09 54.63
CA ASP A 148 -3.38 -29.51 55.82
C ASP A 148 -4.21 -28.23 55.54
N THR A 149 -5.09 -27.94 56.50
CA THR A 149 -6.29 -27.10 56.59
C THR A 149 -6.17 -25.56 56.57
N ALA A 150 -7.30 -24.91 56.21
CA ALA A 150 -7.82 -23.57 56.63
C ALA A 150 -6.98 -22.32 56.22
N GLU A 151 -7.48 -21.11 55.98
CA GLU A 151 -8.64 -20.39 56.52
C GLU A 151 -8.88 -19.10 55.69
N GLU A 152 -10.10 -18.57 55.75
CA GLU A 152 -10.53 -17.28 55.21
C GLU A 152 -9.76 -16.07 55.79
N CYS A 153 -9.62 -14.99 55.00
CA CYS A 153 -9.91 -13.66 55.56
C CYS A 153 -10.24 -12.60 54.49
N ARG A 154 -11.50 -12.17 54.47
CA ARG A 154 -11.96 -10.88 53.93
C ARG A 154 -11.33 -9.74 54.73
N LYS A 155 -10.90 -8.66 54.05
CA LYS A 155 -11.18 -7.28 54.52
C LYS A 155 -11.48 -6.33 53.37
N THR A 156 -12.59 -5.65 53.56
CA THR A 156 -13.24 -4.61 52.76
C THR A 156 -12.78 -3.19 53.14
N ALA A 157 -13.11 -2.24 52.24
CA ALA A 157 -13.25 -0.78 52.41
C ALA A 157 -11.99 0.09 52.19
N GLY A 158 -12.01 1.17 51.40
CA GLY A 158 -13.08 1.76 50.58
C GLY A 158 -12.65 3.09 49.96
N GLN A 159 -13.44 3.55 48.96
CA GLN A 159 -13.76 4.93 48.55
C GLN A 159 -12.60 5.87 48.13
N ASN A 160 -12.70 6.80 47.17
CA ASN A 160 -13.65 7.20 46.13
C ASN A 160 -12.84 8.17 45.23
N GLY A 161 -13.06 8.16 43.92
CA GLY A 161 -12.41 9.13 43.02
C GLY A 161 -13.00 9.08 41.63
N ALA A 162 -14.00 9.92 41.38
CA ALA A 162 -14.73 10.04 40.12
C ALA A 162 -13.80 10.28 38.92
N SER A 163 -13.97 9.51 37.84
CA SER A 163 -13.70 10.00 36.48
C SER A 163 -14.52 9.24 35.43
N ALA A 164 -15.28 10.03 34.68
CA ALA A 164 -15.79 9.87 33.32
C ALA A 164 -15.98 8.46 32.74
N ALA A 165 -17.25 8.19 32.40
CA ALA A 165 -17.65 7.15 31.47
C ALA A 165 -16.82 7.21 30.17
N SER A 166 -16.12 6.11 29.86
CA SER A 166 -15.50 5.88 28.55
C SER A 166 -16.33 4.84 27.80
N PRO A 167 -17.00 5.20 26.69
CA PRO A 167 -17.72 4.23 25.88
C PRO A 167 -16.77 3.73 24.79
N HIS A 168 -16.12 2.58 24.98
CA HIS A 168 -15.64 1.74 23.87
C HIS A 168 -15.33 0.33 24.42
N ALA A 169 -16.34 -0.53 24.36
CA ALA A 169 -16.14 -1.96 24.50
C ALA A 169 -15.27 -2.45 23.33
N PRO A 170 -14.34 -3.40 23.53
CA PRO A 170 -13.55 -3.96 22.44
C PRO A 170 -14.48 -4.64 21.44
N GLU A 171 -14.42 -4.24 20.17
CA GLU A 171 -15.15 -4.86 19.07
C GLU A 171 -14.85 -6.37 19.06
N ARG A 172 -15.89 -7.19 19.25
CA ARG A 172 -15.78 -8.65 19.25
C ARG A 172 -15.40 -9.12 17.85
N ILE A 173 -14.29 -9.83 17.74
CA ILE A 173 -13.86 -10.55 16.53
C ILE A 173 -15.01 -11.48 16.07
N PRO A 174 -15.50 -11.36 14.82
CA PRO A 174 -16.49 -12.30 14.29
C PRO A 174 -15.91 -13.72 14.26
N LYS A 175 -16.72 -14.72 14.64
CA LYS A 175 -16.26 -16.13 14.78
C LYS A 175 -15.59 -16.68 13.52
N SER A 176 -15.97 -16.18 12.34
CA SER A 176 -15.39 -16.54 11.04
C SER A 176 -13.91 -16.19 10.88
N TYR A 177 -13.36 -15.29 11.70
CA TYR A 177 -11.98 -14.81 11.60
C TYR A 177 -11.03 -15.46 12.61
N ARG A 178 -11.49 -16.48 13.34
CA ARG A 178 -10.67 -17.20 14.31
C ARG A 178 -9.42 -17.85 13.67
N ASN A 179 -9.51 -18.26 12.41
CA ASN A 179 -8.42 -18.91 11.68
C ASN A 179 -7.66 -17.94 10.75
N ALA A 180 -7.80 -16.62 10.96
CA ALA A 180 -7.20 -15.62 10.07
C ALA A 180 -5.67 -15.69 9.98
N ASP A 181 -5.01 -16.05 11.09
CA ASP A 181 -3.55 -16.24 11.08
C ASP A 181 -3.13 -17.46 10.25
N GLU A 182 -3.97 -18.50 10.19
CA GLU A 182 -3.74 -19.66 9.33
C GLU A 182 -4.02 -19.36 7.85
N GLN A 183 -5.06 -18.57 7.56
CA GLN A 183 -5.40 -18.10 6.21
C GLN A 183 -4.28 -17.24 5.61
N THR A 184 -3.66 -16.39 6.43
CA THR A 184 -2.60 -15.45 6.01
C THR A 184 -1.18 -15.97 6.25
N ALA A 185 -1.04 -17.25 6.67
CA ALA A 185 0.26 -17.84 7.00
C ALA A 185 1.25 -17.86 5.82
N LEU A 186 0.75 -17.88 4.58
CA LEU A 186 1.55 -17.89 3.37
C LEU A 186 1.74 -16.49 2.76
N TRP A 187 1.20 -15.44 3.37
CA TRP A 187 1.25 -14.09 2.79
C TRP A 187 2.59 -13.45 3.10
N GLU A 188 3.37 -13.19 2.05
CA GLU A 188 4.68 -12.55 2.12
C GLU A 188 4.97 -11.76 0.84
N GLU A 189 5.82 -10.75 0.97
CA GLU A 189 6.22 -9.92 -0.18
C GLU A 189 6.99 -10.77 -1.19
N ASP A 190 6.47 -10.86 -2.41
CA ASP A 190 7.06 -11.63 -3.51
C ASP A 190 6.89 -10.85 -4.82
N GLU A 191 7.97 -10.17 -5.24
CA GLU A 191 7.98 -9.35 -6.46
C GLU A 191 7.86 -10.20 -7.74
N GLU A 192 8.41 -11.42 -7.75
CA GLU A 192 8.37 -12.30 -8.93
C GLU A 192 6.94 -12.81 -9.18
N MET A 193 6.27 -13.26 -8.13
CA MET A 193 4.86 -13.69 -8.24
C MET A 193 3.95 -12.52 -8.60
N GLN A 194 4.24 -11.34 -8.07
CA GLN A 194 3.55 -10.11 -8.40
C GLN A 194 3.63 -9.76 -9.89
N GLU A 195 4.82 -9.89 -10.51
CA GLU A 195 5.05 -9.67 -11.95
C GLU A 195 4.31 -10.71 -12.79
N ARG A 196 4.42 -12.00 -12.43
CA ARG A 196 3.70 -13.09 -13.11
C ARG A 196 2.20 -12.86 -13.11
N ILE A 197 1.64 -12.38 -12.00
CA ILE A 197 0.21 -12.05 -11.91
C ILE A 197 -0.16 -10.88 -12.83
N SER A 198 0.69 -9.85 -12.93
CA SER A 198 0.47 -8.74 -13.89
C SER A 198 0.40 -9.24 -15.33
N GLU A 199 1.32 -10.14 -15.72
CA GLU A 199 1.34 -10.71 -17.08
C GLU A 199 0.03 -11.44 -17.40
N ILE A 200 -0.51 -12.20 -16.44
CA ILE A 200 -1.81 -12.86 -16.59
C ILE A 200 -2.90 -11.80 -16.79
N ILE A 201 -2.98 -10.80 -15.91
CA ILE A 201 -4.01 -9.74 -15.97
C ILE A 201 -4.00 -9.05 -17.33
N GLN A 202 -2.81 -8.77 -17.88
CA GLN A 202 -2.66 -8.15 -19.19
C GLN A 202 -3.04 -9.09 -20.34
N SER A 203 -2.85 -10.40 -20.17
CA SER A 203 -3.22 -11.41 -21.17
C SER A 203 -4.72 -11.76 -21.20
N VAL A 204 -5.44 -11.52 -20.10
CA VAL A 204 -6.86 -11.84 -19.94
C VAL A 204 -7.71 -10.89 -20.80
N LYS A 205 -8.38 -11.44 -21.82
CA LYS A 205 -9.32 -10.71 -22.67
C LYS A 205 -10.77 -10.83 -22.21
N ASP A 206 -11.09 -11.93 -21.54
CA ASP A 206 -12.43 -12.27 -21.07
C ASP A 206 -12.38 -12.56 -19.56
N TRP A 207 -13.21 -11.84 -18.80
CA TRP A 207 -13.28 -11.92 -17.34
C TRP A 207 -14.40 -12.84 -16.84
N GLY A 208 -15.13 -13.53 -17.73
CA GLY A 208 -16.14 -14.52 -17.35
C GLY A 208 -17.32 -13.91 -16.61
N SER A 209 -17.71 -14.47 -15.45
CA SER A 209 -18.84 -13.96 -14.64
C SER A 209 -18.47 -12.78 -13.75
N LEU A 210 -17.22 -12.33 -13.75
CA LEU A 210 -16.80 -11.16 -12.97
C LEU A 210 -17.53 -9.91 -13.43
N SER A 211 -18.00 -9.12 -12.47
CA SER A 211 -18.61 -7.83 -12.77
C SER A 211 -17.61 -6.89 -13.45
N GLY A 212 -18.07 -6.11 -14.44
CA GLY A 212 -17.19 -5.16 -15.15
C GLY A 212 -16.49 -4.17 -14.21
N LYS A 213 -17.18 -3.74 -13.15
CA LYS A 213 -16.59 -2.91 -12.08
C LYS A 213 -15.44 -3.60 -11.35
N MET A 214 -15.50 -4.91 -11.16
CA MET A 214 -14.42 -5.67 -10.56
C MET A 214 -13.24 -5.83 -11.51
N ALA A 215 -13.49 -6.15 -12.79
CA ALA A 215 -12.45 -6.18 -13.80
C ALA A 215 -11.72 -4.83 -13.88
N GLU A 216 -12.45 -3.71 -13.85
CA GLU A 216 -11.86 -2.36 -13.75
C GLU A 216 -11.04 -2.16 -12.47
N THR A 217 -11.50 -2.68 -11.34
CA THR A 217 -10.78 -2.59 -10.06
C THR A 217 -9.47 -3.39 -10.10
N ILE A 218 -9.49 -4.60 -10.65
CA ILE A 218 -8.31 -5.45 -10.84
C ILE A 218 -7.31 -4.74 -11.77
N LEU A 219 -7.79 -4.22 -12.91
CA LEU A 219 -6.95 -3.46 -13.84
C LEU A 219 -6.40 -2.17 -13.22
N ALA A 220 -7.17 -1.50 -12.36
CA ALA A 220 -6.71 -0.30 -11.65
C ALA A 220 -5.66 -0.63 -10.58
N ALA A 221 -5.83 -1.75 -9.86
CA ALA A 221 -4.86 -2.24 -8.89
C ALA A 221 -3.54 -2.65 -9.56
N ASP A 222 -3.61 -3.24 -10.76
CA ASP A 222 -2.44 -3.60 -11.55
C ASP A 222 -1.65 -2.38 -12.03
N ARG A 223 -2.34 -1.34 -12.49
CA ARG A 223 -1.76 -0.12 -13.11
C ARG A 223 -0.91 0.76 -12.20
N VAL A 224 -0.87 0.52 -10.89
CA VAL A 224 -0.19 1.42 -9.94
C VAL A 224 0.85 0.66 -9.13
N ARG A 225 2.04 0.48 -9.72
CA ARG A 225 3.24 0.12 -8.96
C ARG A 225 4.41 1.00 -9.36
N ILE A 226 4.47 2.16 -8.74
CA ILE A 226 5.69 2.94 -8.71
C ILE A 226 6.30 2.73 -7.34
N ASP A 227 7.55 2.26 -7.32
CA ASP A 227 8.37 2.30 -6.11
C ASP A 227 8.73 3.76 -5.81
N TYR A 228 7.76 4.49 -5.28
CA TYR A 228 7.92 5.86 -4.83
C TYR A 228 8.99 5.92 -3.73
N ARG A 229 9.30 4.83 -3.01
CA ARG A 229 10.41 4.82 -2.06
C ARG A 229 11.73 4.90 -2.79
N GLN A 230 11.93 4.24 -3.93
CA GLN A 230 13.14 4.46 -4.74
C GLN A 230 13.24 5.91 -5.22
N ILE A 231 12.13 6.51 -5.65
CA ILE A 231 12.09 7.92 -6.05
C ILE A 231 12.42 8.82 -4.85
N LEU A 232 11.78 8.64 -3.69
CA LEU A 232 12.07 9.42 -2.47
C LEU A 232 13.47 9.14 -1.92
N ASN A 233 13.97 7.90 -2.01
CA ASN A 233 15.33 7.53 -1.64
C ASN A 233 16.35 8.23 -2.53
N SER A 234 16.01 8.53 -3.79
CA SER A 234 16.86 9.35 -4.66
C SER A 234 17.08 10.75 -4.10
N PHE A 235 16.06 11.27 -3.43
CA PHE A 235 16.07 12.57 -2.79
C PHE A 235 16.44 12.50 -1.29
N LYS A 236 16.53 11.32 -0.64
CA LYS A 236 16.68 11.14 0.82
C LYS A 236 17.89 11.83 1.46
N ALA A 237 18.97 12.10 0.71
CA ALA A 237 20.09 12.88 1.24
C ALA A 237 19.74 14.39 1.41
N SER A 238 18.71 14.91 0.71
CA SER A 238 18.21 16.29 0.82
C SER A 238 16.77 16.41 1.36
N ILE A 239 15.95 15.34 1.33
CA ILE A 239 14.56 15.32 1.82
C ILE A 239 14.46 15.48 3.34
N LEU A 240 15.52 15.22 4.09
CA LEU A 240 15.58 15.61 5.49
C LEU A 240 16.17 17.03 5.58
N SER A 241 15.54 17.99 4.89
CA SER A 241 15.83 19.40 5.11
C SER A 241 15.46 19.72 6.55
N SER A 242 16.49 19.77 7.39
CA SER A 242 16.37 20.05 8.79
C SER A 242 16.25 21.58 8.90
N ARG A 243 15.02 22.11 8.82
CA ARG A 243 14.83 23.52 9.13
C ARG A 243 15.18 23.72 10.60
N ARG A 244 16.25 24.48 10.84
CA ARG A 244 16.74 24.81 12.18
C ARG A 244 15.83 25.90 12.74
N CYS A 245 14.84 25.49 13.53
CA CYS A 245 14.01 26.41 14.30
C CYS A 245 14.61 26.57 15.68
N LEU A 246 14.88 27.81 16.10
CA LEU A 246 15.22 28.10 17.48
C LEU A 246 13.98 27.86 18.34
N THR A 247 14.08 27.00 19.35
CA THR A 247 12.96 26.79 20.27
C THR A 247 12.90 27.93 21.26
N ARG A 248 11.69 28.37 21.60
CA ARG A 248 11.47 29.38 22.65
C ARG A 248 11.65 28.71 24.02
N MET A 249 12.89 28.40 24.39
CA MET A 249 13.24 27.78 25.69
C MET A 249 13.99 28.74 26.60
N LYS A 250 13.95 28.43 27.92
CA LYS A 250 14.66 29.15 28.97
C LYS A 250 16.18 29.18 28.66
N PRO A 251 16.83 30.35 28.66
CA PRO A 251 18.25 30.47 28.33
C PRO A 251 19.14 29.63 29.24
N SER A 252 20.25 29.13 28.69
CA SER A 252 21.23 28.36 29.47
C SER A 252 21.77 29.21 30.63
N ARG A 253 21.77 28.66 31.85
CA ARG A 253 22.32 29.37 33.03
C ARG A 253 23.83 29.64 32.92
N ARG A 254 24.57 28.86 32.13
CA ARG A 254 26.04 28.96 31.99
C ARG A 254 26.47 29.82 30.79
N TYR A 255 25.72 29.76 29.68
CA TYR A 255 26.08 30.41 28.41
C TYR A 255 25.05 31.45 27.93
N GLY A 256 24.02 31.73 28.73
CA GLY A 256 22.98 32.71 28.41
C GLY A 256 22.25 32.41 27.10
N TYR A 257 22.12 33.43 26.26
CA TYR A 257 21.47 33.35 24.94
C TYR A 257 22.40 32.88 23.81
N GLN A 258 23.70 32.70 24.08
CA GLN A 258 24.68 32.34 23.04
C GLN A 258 24.48 30.90 22.53
N GLN A 259 23.82 30.04 23.32
CA GLN A 259 23.51 28.66 22.96
C GLN A 259 22.04 28.36 23.24
N MET A 260 21.15 28.79 22.35
CA MET A 260 19.74 28.39 22.36
C MET A 260 19.56 26.96 21.85
N GLY A 261 18.61 26.23 22.45
CA GLY A 261 18.17 24.95 21.94
C GLY A 261 17.61 25.08 20.52
N GLN A 262 17.94 24.12 19.67
CA GLN A 262 17.48 24.06 18.28
C GLN A 262 16.63 22.82 18.09
N ARG A 263 15.51 23.00 17.41
CA ARG A 263 14.70 21.91 16.90
C ARG A 263 14.86 21.87 15.39
N HIS A 264 15.10 20.67 14.90
CA HIS A 264 15.09 20.37 13.48
C HIS A 264 13.69 19.85 13.14
N SER A 265 12.89 20.65 12.44
CA SER A 265 11.65 20.18 11.82
C SER A 265 11.97 19.65 10.43
N PHE A 266 11.48 18.46 10.12
CA PHE A 266 11.58 17.87 8.79
C PHE A 266 10.47 18.47 7.93
N SER A 267 10.81 19.36 7.00
CA SER A 267 9.86 19.90 6.03
C SER A 267 10.38 19.60 4.63
N THR A 268 9.63 18.84 3.84
CA THR A 268 10.00 18.46 2.47
C THR A 268 9.26 19.34 1.47
N GLY A 269 10.01 20.04 0.61
CA GLY A 269 9.48 20.75 -0.54
C GLY A 269 9.81 20.01 -1.83
N LEU A 270 8.81 19.56 -2.60
CA LEU A 270 9.04 18.90 -3.89
C LEU A 270 8.41 19.72 -5.03
N LEU A 271 9.19 19.98 -6.09
CA LEU A 271 8.68 20.51 -7.34
C LEU A 271 8.46 19.34 -8.31
N ILE A 272 7.25 19.20 -8.84
CA ILE A 272 6.90 18.15 -9.80
C ILE A 272 6.58 18.80 -11.14
N ALA A 273 7.32 18.42 -12.17
CA ALA A 273 7.11 18.85 -13.54
C ALA A 273 6.49 17.71 -14.37
N ILE A 274 5.34 17.99 -14.98
CA ILE A 274 4.59 17.04 -15.79
C ILE A 274 4.70 17.45 -17.25
N ASP A 275 5.23 16.55 -18.07
CA ASP A 275 5.27 16.72 -19.52
C ASP A 275 3.85 16.58 -20.11
N THR A 276 3.39 17.63 -20.78
CA THR A 276 2.09 17.70 -21.47
C THR A 276 2.24 17.86 -22.98
N SER A 277 3.40 17.49 -23.51
CA SER A 277 3.67 17.51 -24.95
C SER A 277 2.75 16.57 -25.74
N GLY A 278 2.72 16.78 -27.06
CA GLY A 278 1.87 16.01 -27.96
C GLY A 278 2.17 14.51 -28.02
N SER A 279 3.37 14.07 -27.60
CA SER A 279 3.75 12.66 -27.56
C SER A 279 3.16 11.90 -26.37
N ILE A 280 2.73 12.61 -25.32
CA ILE A 280 2.16 12.00 -24.12
C ILE A 280 0.67 11.68 -24.33
N SER A 281 0.31 10.42 -24.11
CA SER A 281 -1.08 9.96 -24.21
C SER A 281 -1.94 10.42 -23.02
N SER A 282 -3.27 10.48 -23.19
CA SER A 282 -4.18 10.82 -22.09
C SER A 282 -4.12 9.81 -20.95
N THR A 283 -3.82 8.55 -21.25
CA THR A 283 -3.63 7.49 -20.26
C THR A 283 -2.34 7.68 -19.48
N ALA A 284 -1.25 8.11 -20.13
CA ALA A 284 0.01 8.49 -19.48
C ALA A 284 -0.16 9.67 -18.53
N LEU A 285 -0.87 10.72 -18.96
CA LEU A 285 -1.19 11.86 -18.10
C LEU A 285 -1.98 11.44 -16.86
N CYS A 286 -3.00 10.57 -17.01
CA CYS A 286 -3.73 10.05 -15.86
C CYS A 286 -2.81 9.31 -14.88
N LYS A 287 -1.86 8.52 -15.39
CA LYS A 287 -0.85 7.84 -14.57
C LYS A 287 0.00 8.87 -13.84
N PHE A 288 0.54 9.87 -14.54
CA PHE A 288 1.37 10.94 -13.97
C PHE A 288 0.67 11.64 -12.79
N TYR A 289 -0.61 11.96 -12.94
CA TYR A 289 -1.41 12.54 -11.86
C TYR A 289 -1.68 11.56 -10.70
N GLY A 290 -1.82 10.27 -10.98
CA GLY A 290 -1.88 9.22 -9.95
C GLY A 290 -0.65 9.24 -9.04
N ILE A 291 0.54 9.38 -9.62
CA ILE A 291 1.82 9.46 -8.90
C ILE A 291 1.83 10.66 -7.96
N VAL A 292 1.46 11.83 -8.49
CA VAL A 292 1.40 13.08 -7.74
C VAL A 292 0.46 12.95 -6.54
N ASN A 293 -0.70 12.31 -6.72
CA ASN A 293 -1.65 12.06 -5.64
C ASN A 293 -1.11 11.07 -4.59
N HIS A 294 -0.32 10.06 -4.99
CA HIS A 294 0.36 9.17 -4.05
C HIS A 294 1.41 9.92 -3.22
N PHE A 295 2.25 10.76 -3.84
CA PHE A 295 3.23 11.58 -3.11
C PHE A 295 2.59 12.47 -2.03
N PHE A 296 1.36 12.95 -2.26
CA PHE A 296 0.60 13.71 -1.28
C PHE A 296 0.21 12.86 -0.06
N GLN A 297 -0.20 11.61 -0.25
CA GLN A 297 -0.60 10.70 0.83
C GLN A 297 0.57 10.31 1.74
N TYR A 298 1.80 10.25 1.19
CA TYR A 298 3.01 9.91 1.95
C TYR A 298 3.53 11.02 2.88
N GLY A 299 2.83 12.16 2.99
CA GLY A 299 3.12 13.18 4.00
C GLY A 299 4.21 14.18 3.60
N ILE A 300 4.37 14.47 2.31
CA ILE A 300 5.17 15.63 1.87
C ILE A 300 4.40 16.92 2.21
N GLU A 301 5.00 17.80 3.02
CA GLU A 301 4.34 19.01 3.53
C GLU A 301 4.05 20.04 2.42
N HIS A 302 4.94 20.16 1.44
CA HIS A 302 4.86 21.14 0.38
C HIS A 302 5.17 20.52 -0.99
N MET A 303 4.18 20.51 -1.89
CA MET A 303 4.35 20.09 -3.27
C MET A 303 3.75 21.11 -4.22
N ASP A 304 4.54 21.52 -5.21
CA ASP A 304 4.07 22.36 -6.30
C ASP A 304 4.18 21.58 -7.61
N VAL A 305 3.11 21.62 -8.40
CA VAL A 305 3.04 20.94 -9.70
C VAL A 305 3.04 21.96 -10.81
N ILE A 306 3.92 21.77 -11.79
CA ILE A 306 3.98 22.53 -13.04
C ILE A 306 3.74 21.61 -14.23
N GLN A 307 3.08 22.13 -15.25
CA GLN A 307 2.93 21.47 -16.54
C GLN A 307 3.85 22.16 -17.54
N PHE A 308 4.45 21.41 -18.46
CA PHE A 308 5.32 21.99 -19.48
C PHE A 308 5.20 21.27 -20.81
N ASP A 309 5.42 22.03 -21.88
CA ASP A 309 5.64 21.54 -23.24
C ASP A 309 6.87 22.24 -23.84
N ALA A 310 6.69 23.28 -24.67
CA ALA A 310 7.75 24.15 -25.16
C ALA A 310 8.09 25.25 -24.15
N ALA A 311 7.15 25.55 -23.25
CA ALA A 311 7.31 26.46 -22.12
C ALA A 311 6.57 25.89 -20.89
N VAL A 312 6.86 26.45 -19.71
CA VAL A 312 6.08 26.14 -18.51
C VAL A 312 4.70 26.78 -18.63
N GLN A 313 3.65 25.97 -18.49
CA GLN A 313 2.27 26.37 -18.69
C GLN A 313 1.62 26.77 -17.36
N GLY A 314 1.14 28.01 -17.27
CA GLY A 314 0.42 28.55 -16.11
C GLY A 314 1.28 28.77 -14.86
N GLU A 315 0.61 29.04 -13.74
CA GLU A 315 1.27 29.14 -12.43
C GLU A 315 1.39 27.76 -11.76
N PRO A 316 2.44 27.52 -10.95
CA PRO A 316 2.56 26.28 -10.20
C PRO A 316 1.36 26.08 -9.29
N VAL A 317 0.73 24.92 -9.42
CA VAL A 317 -0.40 24.52 -8.60
C VAL A 317 0.15 23.94 -7.31
N SER A 318 0.01 24.70 -6.23
CA SER A 318 0.38 24.20 -4.90
C SER A 318 -0.65 23.19 -4.40
N LEU A 319 -0.22 21.94 -4.26
CA LEU A 319 -1.07 20.85 -3.80
C LEU A 319 -1.10 20.82 -2.26
N ARG A 320 -2.08 21.51 -1.69
CA ARG A 320 -2.45 21.37 -0.26
C ARG A 320 -3.48 20.28 -0.01
N LYS A 321 -4.08 19.73 -1.08
CA LYS A 321 -5.07 18.63 -1.08
C LYS A 321 -4.92 17.84 -2.37
N ALA A 322 -5.11 16.52 -2.31
CA ALA A 322 -5.20 15.68 -3.51
C ALA A 322 -6.30 16.19 -4.45
N ARG A 323 -5.99 16.37 -5.73
CA ARG A 323 -6.95 16.82 -6.75
C ARG A 323 -7.15 15.73 -7.78
N LYS A 324 -8.42 15.48 -8.12
CA LYS A 324 -8.81 14.42 -9.06
C LYS A 324 -8.56 14.78 -10.52
N GLU A 325 -8.61 16.07 -10.88
CA GLU A 325 -8.49 16.50 -12.27
C GLU A 325 -7.72 17.82 -12.37
N ILE A 326 -6.63 17.80 -13.13
CA ILE A 326 -5.95 19.01 -13.61
C ILE A 326 -6.13 18.98 -15.12
N LYS A 327 -6.78 20.01 -15.68
CA LYS A 327 -6.91 20.12 -17.14
C LYS A 327 -5.52 20.25 -17.73
N ALA A 328 -5.15 19.33 -18.60
CA ALA A 328 -3.92 19.41 -19.36
C ALA A 328 -3.99 20.63 -20.28
N CYS A 329 -3.07 21.58 -20.11
CA CYS A 329 -2.98 22.77 -20.96
C CYS A 329 -1.77 22.61 -21.88
N GLY A 330 -2.00 22.47 -23.19
CA GLY A 330 -0.92 22.32 -24.17
C GLY A 330 -1.15 21.16 -25.14
N ARG A 331 -0.13 20.91 -25.99
CA ARG A 331 0.10 19.74 -26.88
C ARG A 331 1.21 20.02 -27.92
N GLY A 332 2.13 20.93 -27.60
CA GLY A 332 3.22 21.32 -28.48
C GLY A 332 4.40 20.34 -28.46
N GLY A 333 5.55 20.82 -28.95
CA GLY A 333 6.84 20.13 -28.78
C GLY A 333 7.36 20.22 -27.34
N THR A 334 8.40 19.45 -27.03
CA THR A 334 8.95 19.32 -25.67
C THR A 334 10.28 20.06 -25.53
N ASN A 335 10.46 20.81 -24.45
CA ASN A 335 11.74 21.38 -24.05
C ASN A 335 11.91 21.33 -22.52
N PHE A 336 13.01 20.72 -22.05
CA PHE A 336 13.30 20.64 -20.62
C PHE A 336 13.98 21.89 -20.03
N GLN A 337 14.57 22.75 -20.86
CA GLN A 337 15.28 23.94 -20.38
C GLN A 337 14.38 24.90 -19.56
N PRO A 338 13.13 25.21 -19.98
CA PRO A 338 12.24 26.06 -19.20
C PRO A 338 11.95 25.52 -17.79
N VAL A 339 11.89 24.20 -17.63
CA VAL A 339 11.68 23.55 -16.33
C VAL A 339 12.87 23.75 -15.42
N ILE A 340 14.08 23.58 -15.95
CA ILE A 340 15.33 23.81 -15.21
C ILE A 340 15.48 25.27 -14.82
N ASP A 341 15.20 26.20 -15.73
CA ASP A 341 15.29 27.64 -15.46
C ASP A 341 14.29 28.06 -14.38
N PHE A 342 13.06 27.56 -14.46
CA PHE A 342 12.03 27.78 -13.45
C PHE A 342 12.44 27.23 -12.08
N ALA A 343 13.01 26.03 -12.04
CA ALA A 343 13.50 25.40 -10.82
C ALA A 343 14.70 26.18 -10.25
N ALA A 344 15.63 26.65 -11.10
CA ALA A 344 16.79 27.43 -10.70
C ALA A 344 16.41 28.78 -10.04
N GLN A 345 15.39 29.46 -10.56
CA GLN A 345 14.88 30.69 -9.96
C GLN A 345 14.26 30.48 -8.56
N ARG A 346 13.83 29.25 -8.25
CA ARG A 346 13.09 28.92 -7.01
C ARG A 346 13.75 27.82 -6.19
N GLN A 347 15.03 27.54 -6.44
CA GLN A 347 15.76 26.43 -5.83
C GLN A 347 15.79 26.45 -4.29
N ASN A 348 15.67 27.63 -3.66
CA ASN A 348 15.61 27.74 -2.20
C ASN A 348 14.25 27.29 -1.59
N ARG A 349 13.22 27.02 -2.41
CA ARG A 349 11.89 26.61 -1.94
C ARG A 349 11.69 25.09 -1.96
N TYR A 350 12.50 24.37 -2.72
CA TYR A 350 12.34 22.93 -2.96
C TYR A 350 13.63 22.20 -2.61
N ASP A 351 13.52 20.96 -2.16
CA ASP A 351 14.64 20.07 -1.86
C ASP A 351 14.94 19.10 -3.02
N GLY A 352 14.00 18.99 -3.97
CA GLY A 352 14.11 18.14 -5.16
C GLY A 352 13.18 18.55 -6.29
N LEU A 353 13.54 18.12 -7.49
CA LEU A 353 12.78 18.27 -8.73
C LEU A 353 12.47 16.87 -9.30
N LEU A 354 11.19 16.57 -9.47
CA LEU A 354 10.70 15.35 -10.12
C LEU A 354 10.17 15.70 -11.51
N ILE A 355 10.68 15.06 -12.56
CA ILE A 355 10.25 15.28 -13.94
C ILE A 355 9.60 14.00 -14.48
N LEU A 356 8.32 14.07 -14.84
CA LEU A 356 7.55 12.99 -15.46
C LEU A 356 7.50 13.24 -16.98
N THR A 357 8.07 12.35 -17.79
CA THR A 357 8.21 12.55 -19.25
C THR A 357 8.37 11.23 -20.00
N ASP A 358 8.26 11.24 -21.32
CA ASP A 358 8.68 10.16 -22.22
C ASP A 358 10.17 10.25 -22.62
N GLY A 359 10.84 11.37 -22.28
CA GLY A 359 12.25 11.63 -22.55
C GLY A 359 12.58 12.20 -23.93
N HIS A 360 11.57 12.52 -24.74
CA HIS A 360 11.75 12.99 -26.12
C HIS A 360 11.98 14.51 -26.22
N ALA A 361 13.11 14.99 -25.68
CA ALA A 361 13.52 16.39 -25.84
C ALA A 361 15.05 16.57 -25.81
N PRO A 362 15.57 17.75 -26.22
CA PRO A 362 16.97 18.10 -26.06
C PRO A 362 17.41 18.04 -24.59
N ILE A 363 18.65 17.58 -24.37
CA ILE A 363 19.25 17.51 -23.04
C ILE A 363 19.39 18.95 -22.49
N PRO A 364 18.82 19.26 -21.31
CA PRO A 364 18.91 20.60 -20.75
C PRO A 364 20.30 20.87 -20.16
N ILE A 365 20.67 22.14 -20.10
CA ILE A 365 21.92 22.61 -19.51
C ILE A 365 21.61 23.14 -18.12
N LEU A 366 22.29 22.59 -17.10
CA LEU A 366 22.14 23.07 -15.73
C LEU A 366 22.91 24.38 -15.53
N PRO A 367 22.27 25.43 -14.97
CA PRO A 367 22.96 26.69 -14.69
C PRO A 367 24.00 26.52 -13.58
N GLN A 368 25.01 27.39 -13.56
CA GLN A 368 26.01 27.40 -12.48
C GLN A 368 25.33 27.64 -11.12
N GLY A 369 25.64 26.78 -10.14
CA GLY A 369 25.06 26.86 -8.79
C GLY A 369 23.72 26.13 -8.60
N PHE A 370 23.26 25.39 -9.61
CA PHE A 370 22.08 24.52 -9.49
C PHE A 370 22.36 23.37 -8.51
N HIS A 371 21.61 23.31 -7.41
CA HIS A 371 21.83 22.33 -6.32
C HIS A 371 20.62 21.43 -6.04
N LEU A 372 19.51 21.62 -6.75
CA LEU A 372 18.36 20.74 -6.64
C LEU A 372 18.70 19.34 -7.16
N ARG A 373 18.29 18.32 -6.42
CA ARG A 373 18.38 16.94 -6.88
C ARG A 373 17.28 16.69 -7.92
N ILE A 374 17.65 16.15 -9.08
CA ILE A 374 16.72 15.83 -10.15
C ILE A 374 16.43 14.32 -10.15
N ALA A 375 15.16 13.94 -10.22
CA ALA A 375 14.75 12.59 -10.56
C ALA A 375 13.86 12.61 -11.82
N TRP A 376 14.24 11.81 -12.80
CA TRP A 376 13.50 11.57 -14.04
C TRP A 376 12.64 10.32 -13.88
N VAL A 377 11.37 10.41 -14.24
CA VAL A 377 10.45 9.27 -14.29
C VAL A 377 9.93 9.13 -15.71
N CYS A 378 10.37 8.07 -16.37
CA CYS A 378 9.94 7.75 -17.72
C CYS A 378 8.57 7.07 -17.71
N GLU A 379 7.72 7.36 -18.70
CA GLU A 379 6.42 6.70 -18.88
C GLU A 379 6.54 5.17 -18.98
N SER A 380 7.57 4.66 -19.63
CA SER A 380 7.75 3.22 -19.87
C SER A 380 9.20 2.77 -19.70
N ARG A 381 9.38 1.45 -19.52
CA ARG A 381 10.70 0.80 -19.46
C ARG A 381 11.52 1.03 -20.73
N GLU A 382 10.87 1.04 -21.90
CA GLU A 382 11.52 1.27 -23.19
C GLU A 382 12.07 2.69 -23.29
N ALA A 383 11.26 3.68 -22.93
CA ALA A 383 11.67 5.09 -22.87
C ALA A 383 12.86 5.28 -21.92
N PHE A 384 12.82 4.63 -20.75
CA PHE A 384 13.93 4.64 -19.81
C PHE A 384 15.20 4.01 -20.36
N LEU A 385 15.13 2.82 -20.96
CA LEU A 385 16.32 2.16 -21.52
C LEU A 385 16.97 2.98 -22.63
N LYS A 386 16.17 3.70 -23.42
CA LYS A 386 16.62 4.58 -24.50
C LYS A 386 17.28 5.86 -23.98
N HIS A 387 16.77 6.45 -22.90
CA HIS A 387 17.18 7.77 -22.43
C HIS A 387 17.98 7.78 -21.12
N LYS A 388 18.16 6.62 -20.46
CA LYS A 388 18.86 6.50 -19.17
C LYS A 388 20.25 7.15 -19.15
N GLY A 389 21.01 7.07 -20.24
CA GLY A 389 22.41 7.50 -20.26
C GLY A 389 22.58 8.99 -19.94
N TRP A 390 21.77 9.85 -20.58
CA TRP A 390 21.81 11.29 -20.33
C TRP A 390 20.99 11.68 -19.09
N MET A 391 19.90 10.99 -18.80
CA MET A 391 19.11 11.29 -17.60
C MET A 391 19.92 11.01 -16.32
N GLN A 392 20.71 9.94 -16.32
CA GLN A 392 21.56 9.56 -15.19
C GLN A 392 22.78 10.48 -15.01
N SER A 393 23.20 11.21 -16.04
CA SER A 393 24.29 12.21 -15.90
C SER A 393 23.80 13.49 -15.22
N LEU A 394 22.52 13.83 -15.36
CA LEU A 394 21.90 15.01 -14.74
C LEU A 394 21.21 14.73 -13.41
N GLY A 395 20.82 13.49 -13.14
CA GLY A 395 20.06 13.12 -11.94
C GLY A 395 19.88 11.61 -11.80
N LYS A 396 18.93 11.18 -10.97
CA LYS A 396 18.50 9.78 -10.98
C LYS A 396 17.42 9.59 -12.04
N ALA A 397 17.32 8.39 -12.60
CA ALA A 397 16.31 8.04 -13.57
C ALA A 397 15.62 6.75 -13.15
N CYS A 398 14.30 6.70 -13.32
CA CYS A 398 13.45 5.53 -13.08
C CYS A 398 12.32 5.52 -14.11
N TYR A 399 11.50 4.48 -14.09
CA TYR A 399 10.37 4.33 -15.00
C TYR A 399 9.13 3.87 -14.27
N MET A 400 7.97 4.05 -14.90
CA MET A 400 6.72 3.49 -14.42
C MET A 400 6.65 2.03 -14.87
N ASN A 401 6.47 1.10 -13.93
CA ASN A 401 6.10 -0.26 -14.26
C ASN A 401 4.64 -0.21 -14.73
N LEU A 402 4.43 -0.45 -16.02
CA LEU A 402 3.12 -0.45 -16.66
C LEU A 402 2.49 -1.84 -16.67
#